data_AF-A0A4R5K5C9-F1
#
_entry.id   AF-A0A4R5K5C9-F1
#
_cell.length_a   1.000
_cell.length_b   1.000
_cell.length_c   1.000
_cell.angle_alpha   90.00
_cell.angle_beta   90.00
_cell.angle_gamma   90.00
#
_symmetry.space_group_name_H-M   'P 1'
#
loop_
_entity.id
_entity.type
_entity.pdbx_description
1 polymer ?
#
loop_
_entity_poly.entity_id
_entity_poly.type
_entity_poly.pdbx_seq_one_letter_code
_entity_poly.pdbx_strand_id
1 'polypeptide(L)' 'MSTKRKPGGHPARADPTTDKTFRTMKAAVELVRDTDSRLSPEAHLNLRAAALGLMHAYAELAGLPAPTELLGGRT' A
#
# COMPACT_ATOMS: atom_id res chain seq x y z
N MET A 1 -17.89 16.83 33.67
CA MET A 1 -16.85 17.72 33.12
C MET A 1 -15.89 16.88 32.29
N SER A 2 -15.73 17.22 31.01
CA SER A 2 -14.98 16.47 29.99
C SER A 2 -13.51 16.24 30.34
N THR A 3 -13.09 14.98 30.39
CA THR A 3 -11.68 14.59 30.33
C THR A 3 -11.17 14.85 28.91
N LYS A 4 -10.38 15.91 28.72
CA LYS A 4 -9.60 16.19 27.49
C LYS A 4 -8.71 14.97 27.17
N ARG A 5 -9.10 14.18 26.17
CA ARG A 5 -8.22 13.18 25.55
C ARG A 5 -7.12 13.91 24.78
N LYS A 6 -5.87 13.75 25.23
CA LYS A 6 -4.69 14.13 24.45
C LYS A 6 -4.66 13.27 23.17
N PRO A 7 -4.49 13.84 21.95
CA PRO A 7 -4.22 13.06 20.75
C PRO A 7 -2.74 12.67 20.78
N GLY A 8 -2.42 11.67 21.59
CA GLY A 8 -1.05 11.23 21.87
C GLY A 8 -0.88 9.73 21.71
N GLY A 9 -1.59 9.11 20.77
CA GLY A 9 -1.36 7.74 20.36
C GLY A 9 -1.17 7.71 18.86
N HIS A 10 -0.02 7.22 18.39
CA HIS A 10 0.16 6.77 17.01
C HIS A 10 -1.10 5.98 16.60
N PRO A 11 -1.64 6.13 15.38
CA PRO A 11 -2.78 5.34 14.89
C PRO A 11 -2.52 3.81 14.87
N ALA A 12 -1.33 3.38 15.29
CA ALA A 12 -0.86 2.02 15.46
C ALA A 12 -1.47 1.29 16.69
N ARG A 13 -2.79 1.24 16.81
CA ARG A 13 -3.37 -0.10 16.94
C ARG A 13 -3.62 -0.54 15.51
N ALA A 14 -2.56 -1.06 14.89
CA ALA A 14 -2.58 -1.53 13.52
C ALA A 14 -3.74 -2.52 13.40
N ASP A 15 -4.78 -2.11 12.68
CA ASP A 15 -5.83 -3.03 12.28
C ASP A 15 -5.13 -4.24 11.63
N PRO A 16 -5.39 -5.48 12.09
CA PRO A 16 -4.69 -6.67 11.58
C PRO A 16 -4.78 -6.81 10.06
N THR A 17 -5.86 -6.29 9.47
CA THR A 17 -6.03 -6.25 8.02
C THR A 17 -5.05 -5.27 7.39
N THR A 18 -4.96 -4.04 7.89
CA THR A 18 -4.02 -3.02 7.42
C THR A 18 -2.56 -3.48 7.50
N ASP A 19 -2.14 -4.12 8.60
CA ASP A 19 -0.78 -4.68 8.73
C ASP A 19 -0.52 -5.83 7.75
N LYS A 20 -1.48 -6.76 7.61
CA LYS A 20 -1.40 -7.83 6.61
C LYS A 20 -1.30 -7.26 5.19
N THR A 21 -2.09 -6.25 4.87
CA THR A 21 -2.07 -5.57 3.56
C THR A 21 -0.71 -4.93 3.32
N PHE A 22 -0.13 -4.22 4.29
CA PHE A 22 1.22 -3.65 4.19
C PHE A 22 2.27 -4.70 3.86
N ARG A 23 2.30 -5.81 4.62
CA ARG A 23 3.28 -6.89 4.41
C ARG A 23 3.14 -7.54 3.04
N THR A 24 1.90 -7.74 2.60
CA THR A 24 1.58 -8.34 1.30
C THR A 24 1.97 -7.42 0.15
N MET A 25 1.62 -6.14 0.25
CA MET A 25 2.03 -5.09 -0.68
C MET A 25 3.55 -5.04 -0.80
N LYS A 26 4.28 -4.99 0.33
CA LYS A 26 5.74 -4.95 0.34
C LYS A 26 6.35 -6.16 -0.40
N ALA A 27 5.90 -7.37 -0.08
CA ALA A 27 6.37 -8.58 -0.74
C ALA A 27 6.07 -8.59 -2.25
N ALA A 28 4.90 -8.07 -2.67
CA ALA A 28 4.55 -7.97 -4.08
C ALA A 28 5.46 -6.99 -4.84
N VAL A 29 5.83 -5.86 -4.23
CA VAL A 29 6.76 -4.88 -4.81
C VAL A 29 8.16 -5.46 -4.94
N GLU A 30 8.63 -6.18 -3.92
CA GLU A 30 9.90 -6.89 -3.98
C GLU A 30 9.90 -7.95 -5.09
N LEU A 31 8.80 -8.70 -5.23
CA LEU A 31 8.64 -9.70 -6.28
C LEU A 31 8.66 -9.09 -7.70
N VAL A 32 8.02 -7.93 -7.90
CA VAL A 32 8.09 -7.18 -9.17
C VAL A 32 9.56 -6.90 -9.54
N ARG A 33 10.34 -6.36 -8.59
CA ARG A 33 11.75 -6.04 -8.82
C ARG A 33 12.57 -7.29 -9.14
N ASP A 34 12.35 -8.36 -8.38
CA ASP A 34 13.17 -9.57 -8.47
C ASP A 34 12.82 -10.44 -9.69
N THR A 35 11.75 -10.11 -10.43
CA THR A 35 11.27 -10.87 -11.60
C THR A 35 11.37 -10.15 -12.94
N ASP A 36 11.96 -8.94 -13.00
CA ASP A 36 11.95 -8.04 -14.18
C ASP A 36 12.49 -8.65 -15.48
N SER A 37 13.39 -9.63 -15.38
CA SER A 37 13.96 -10.37 -16.51
C SER A 37 13.57 -11.85 -16.56
N ARG A 38 12.72 -12.31 -15.63
CA ARG A 38 12.36 -13.72 -15.44
C ARG A 38 10.96 -14.06 -15.92
N LEU A 39 10.14 -13.04 -16.17
CA LEU A 39 8.77 -13.17 -16.65
C LEU A 39 8.67 -12.63 -18.08
N SER A 40 7.67 -13.13 -18.82
CA SER A 40 7.27 -12.48 -20.06
C SER A 40 6.83 -11.03 -19.78
N PRO A 41 6.95 -10.11 -20.75
CA PRO A 41 6.53 -8.72 -20.55
C PRO A 41 5.08 -8.58 -20.08
N GLU A 42 4.18 -9.43 -20.60
CA GLU A 42 2.76 -9.45 -20.21
C GLU A 42 2.57 -9.92 -18.75
N ALA A 43 3.22 -11.01 -18.35
CA ALA A 43 3.14 -11.50 -16.98
C ALA A 43 3.73 -10.48 -15.99
N HIS A 44 4.83 -9.81 -16.38
CA HIS A 44 5.41 -8.76 -15.56
C HIS A 44 4.50 -7.53 -15.46
N LEU A 45 3.83 -7.13 -16.55
CA LEU A 45 2.85 -6.04 -16.51
C LEU A 45 1.70 -6.34 -15.54
N ASN A 46 1.16 -7.56 -15.58
CA ASN A 46 0.09 -7.99 -14.67
C ASN A 46 0.55 -7.99 -13.21
N LEU A 47 1.78 -8.42 -12.95
CA LEU A 47 2.35 -8.38 -11.60
C LEU A 47 2.54 -6.94 -11.10
N ARG A 48 3.01 -6.02 -11.95
CA ARG A 48 3.11 -4.59 -11.62
C ARG A 48 1.75 -3.99 -11.31
N ALA A 49 0.72 -4.32 -12.09
CA ALA A 49 -0.64 -3.85 -11.87
C ALA A 49 -1.22 -4.38 -10.54
N ALA A 50 -0.96 -5.65 -10.20
CA ALA A 50 -1.37 -6.22 -8.91
C ALA A 50 -0.67 -5.55 -7.73
N ALA A 51 0.64 -5.28 -7.83
CA ALA A 51 1.39 -4.55 -6.82
C ALA A 51 0.85 -3.12 -6.64
N LEU A 52 0.53 -2.42 -7.73
CA LEU A 52 -0.10 -1.11 -7.68
C LEU A 52 -1.46 -1.18 -6.98
N GLY A 53 -2.32 -2.14 -7.33
CA GLY A 53 -3.59 -2.36 -6.65
C GLY A 53 -3.45 -2.57 -5.14
N LEU A 54 -2.44 -3.32 -4.70
CA LEU A 54 -2.13 -3.50 -3.28
C LEU A 54 -1.66 -2.20 -2.60
N MET A 55 -0.92 -1.35 -3.30
CA MET A 55 -0.53 -0.03 -2.78
C MET A 55 -1.75 0.89 -2.59
N HIS A 56 -2.69 0.88 -3.53
CA HIS A 56 -3.94 1.62 -3.39
C HIS A 56 -4.78 1.12 -2.21
N ALA A 57 -4.95 -0.20 -2.08
CA ALA A 57 -5.68 -0.79 -0.97
C ALA A 57 -5.04 -0.46 0.39
N TYR A 58 -3.71 -0.51 0.48
CA TYR A 58 -3.01 -0.09 1.70
C TYR A 58 -3.22 1.40 2.00
N ALA A 59 -3.09 2.27 0.99
CA ALA A 59 -3.25 3.71 1.17
C ALA A 59 -4.65 4.06 1.69
N GLU A 60 -5.69 3.45 1.12
CA GLU A 60 -7.08 3.62 1.57
C GLU A 60 -7.26 3.17 3.03
N LEU A 61 -6.78 1.96 3.38
CA LEU A 61 -6.89 1.44 4.75
C LEU A 61 -6.08 2.26 5.78
N ALA A 62 -4.94 2.79 5.38
CA ALA A 62 -4.03 3.55 6.24
C ALA A 62 -4.38 5.06 6.32
N GLY A 63 -5.35 5.53 5.53
CA GLY A 63 -5.67 6.96 5.43
C GLY A 63 -4.55 7.78 4.80
N LEU A 64 -3.80 7.19 3.87
CA LEU A 64 -2.71 7.81 3.12
C LEU A 64 -3.18 8.17 1.71
N PRO A 65 -2.56 9.17 1.06
CA PRO A 65 -2.83 9.47 -0.35
C PRO A 65 -2.48 8.27 -1.24
N ALA A 66 -3.24 8.11 -2.32
CA ALA A 66 -3.00 7.03 -3.27
C ALA A 66 -1.66 7.24 -4.01
N PRO A 67 -0.99 6.16 -4.45
CA PRO A 67 0.29 6.27 -5.18
C PRO A 67 0.20 7.14 -6.42
N THR A 68 -0.92 7.11 -7.13
CA THR A 68 -1.17 7.92 -8.33
C THR A 68 -1.32 9.41 -8.02
N GLU A 69 -1.85 9.75 -6.85
CA GLU A 69 -1.98 11.15 -6.40
C GLU A 69 -0.61 11.76 -6.11
N LEU A 70 0.31 10.96 -5.55
CA LEU A 70 1.69 11.36 -5.29
C LEU A 70 2.50 11.57 -6.59
N LEU A 71 2.15 10.87 -7.66
CA LEU A 71 2.79 10.99 -8.97
C LEU A 71 2.20 12.11 -9.84
N GLY A 72 1.31 12.93 -9.29
CA GLY A 72 0.72 14.08 -9.99
C GLY A 72 -0.41 13.72 -10.95
N GLY A 73 -1.01 12.53 -10.82
CA GLY A 73 -2.23 12.17 -11.51
C GLY A 73 -3.40 13.01 -11.00
N ARG A 74 -3.67 14.15 -11.66
CA ARG A 74 -4.97 14.80 -11.57
C ARG A 74 -5.99 13.84 -12.18
N THR A 75 -6.82 13.22 -11.35
CA THR A 75 -8.08 12.59 -11.77
C THR A 75 -9.01 13.62 -12.38
#